data_AF-A0A6A4GCU1-F1
#
_entry.id   AF-A0A6A4GCU1-F1
#
_cell.length_a   1.000
_cell.length_b   1.000
_cell.length_c   1.000
_cell.angle_alpha   90.00
_cell.angle_beta   90.00
_cell.angle_gamma   90.00
#
_symmetry.space_group_name_H-M   'P 1'
#
loop_
_entity.id
_entity.type
_entity.pdbx_description
1 polymer ?
#
loop_
_entity_poly.entity_id
_entity_poly.type
_entity_poly.pdbx_seq_one_letter_code
_entity_poly.pdbx_strand_id
1 'polypeptide(L)'
;MEVVSLLTPAELDREDLFRLAKKRLTVAHFNRTRLSKDGYLVKIEEQDVRCSTGEIVLDGSDFRNGAHLRFKAEFFVPCGGRPKAVNISKMAALFDSEAKPHFKYNVEGANLFLTQQARLFLEKRKVVVFKNSSTNKVGATSSSLEVLAGLALSTQEYVDLMIFKDGKPTKFYQSYVKDIQEKITEHAAAEFHCLWTGHTRLQGAKPRTNISDELSSTFNNLQAELKSLGLFEDVPSRNGVMRRAIPKTLVEKIGLETLLKRLPEAYQRALFFSWVASHFLYKYGVNASSVDFFHFARDLSQ
;
A
#
# COMPACT_ATOMS: atom_id res chain seq x y z
N MET A 1 20.72 -7.79 -6.03
CA MET A 1 19.41 -8.41 -5.80
C MET A 1 19.25 -9.47 -6.89
N GLU A 2 19.68 -10.71 -6.64
CA GLU A 2 19.42 -11.82 -7.56
C GLU A 2 17.93 -12.17 -7.45
N VAL A 3 17.19 -11.88 -8.52
CA VAL A 3 15.72 -11.99 -8.53
C VAL A 3 15.34 -13.38 -9.03
N VAL A 4 15.18 -14.33 -8.12
CA VAL A 4 14.94 -15.76 -8.38
C VAL A 4 13.44 -16.10 -8.28
N SER A 5 12.97 -17.15 -8.97
CA SER A 5 11.56 -17.59 -8.91
C SER A 5 11.40 -18.84 -8.02
N LEU A 6 10.58 -18.73 -6.98
CA LEU A 6 10.25 -19.81 -6.06
C LEU A 6 8.78 -20.18 -6.22
N LEU A 7 8.49 -21.47 -6.45
CA LEU A 7 7.14 -22.00 -6.51
C LEU A 7 6.97 -23.17 -5.55
N THR A 8 5.81 -23.23 -4.91
CA THR A 8 5.29 -24.43 -4.25
C THR A 8 3.76 -24.47 -4.43
N PRO A 9 3.20 -25.61 -4.83
CA PRO A 9 1.74 -25.80 -4.79
C PRO A 9 1.18 -25.92 -3.36
N ALA A 10 2.03 -26.23 -2.38
CA ALA A 10 1.70 -26.27 -0.96
C ALA A 10 2.08 -24.94 -0.27
N GLU A 11 1.96 -24.85 1.05
CA GLU A 11 2.37 -23.66 1.78
C GLU A 11 3.89 -23.48 1.74
N LEU A 12 4.35 -22.25 1.47
CA LEU A 12 5.76 -21.88 1.60
C LEU A 12 6.19 -21.96 3.06
N ASP A 13 7.39 -22.50 3.26
CA ASP A 13 7.95 -22.56 4.59
C ASP A 13 8.22 -21.16 5.18
N ARG A 14 7.39 -20.78 6.16
CA ARG A 14 7.43 -19.44 6.76
C ARG A 14 8.71 -19.17 7.54
N GLU A 15 9.24 -20.16 8.25
CA GLU A 15 10.44 -19.98 9.08
C GLU A 15 11.67 -19.68 8.22
N ASP A 16 11.81 -20.35 7.07
CA ASP A 16 12.92 -20.07 6.16
C ASP A 16 12.78 -18.69 5.51
N LEU A 17 11.56 -18.30 5.13
CA LEU A 17 11.28 -16.95 4.66
C LEU A 17 11.62 -15.88 5.72
N PHE A 18 11.28 -16.12 6.99
CA PHE A 18 11.66 -15.23 8.10
C PHE A 18 13.19 -15.17 8.27
N ARG A 19 13.88 -16.31 8.20
CA ARG A 19 15.35 -16.36 8.24
C ARG A 19 15.96 -15.51 7.12
N LEU A 20 15.48 -15.67 5.88
CA LEU A 20 15.93 -14.88 4.73
C LEU A 20 15.70 -13.39 4.96
N ALA A 21 14.51 -12.99 5.39
CA ALA A 21 14.17 -11.60 5.66
C ALA A 21 15.06 -10.98 6.75
N LYS A 22 15.25 -11.68 7.88
CA LYS A 22 16.10 -11.22 8.99
C LYS A 22 17.56 -11.08 8.59
N LYS A 23 18.07 -12.00 7.76
CA LYS A 23 19.45 -11.96 7.23
C LYS A 23 19.59 -11.07 6.00
N ARG A 24 18.51 -10.45 5.50
CA ARG A 24 18.47 -9.66 4.25
C ARG A 24 19.00 -10.43 3.03
N LEU A 25 18.71 -11.73 2.97
CA LEU A 25 19.11 -12.62 1.87
C LEU A 25 17.99 -12.73 0.83
N THR A 26 18.35 -12.93 -0.43
CA THR A 26 17.40 -13.22 -1.51
C THR A 26 16.91 -14.66 -1.41
N VAL A 27 15.83 -14.97 -2.16
CA VAL A 27 15.29 -16.33 -2.25
C VAL A 27 16.24 -17.34 -2.93
N ALA A 28 17.35 -16.87 -3.51
CA ALA A 28 18.45 -17.74 -3.97
C ALA A 28 19.05 -18.60 -2.84
N HIS A 29 18.91 -18.14 -1.59
CA HIS A 29 19.36 -18.83 -0.38
C HIS A 29 18.25 -19.61 0.34
N PHE A 30 17.09 -19.79 -0.29
CA PHE A 30 16.01 -20.60 0.26
C PHE A 30 16.48 -22.05 0.41
N ASN A 31 16.18 -22.65 1.55
CA ASN A 31 16.56 -24.03 1.81
C ASN A 31 15.73 -24.97 0.92
N ARG A 32 16.34 -25.52 -0.13
CA ARG A 32 15.68 -26.43 -1.07
C ARG A 32 15.10 -27.68 -0.40
N THR A 33 15.62 -28.11 0.75
CA THR A 33 15.06 -29.27 1.49
C THR A 33 13.71 -28.95 2.14
N ARG A 34 13.33 -27.67 2.20
CA ARG A 34 12.02 -27.19 2.71
C ARG A 34 11.02 -26.92 1.60
N LEU A 35 11.37 -27.21 0.35
CA LEU A 35 10.41 -27.22 -0.76
C LEU A 35 9.46 -28.41 -0.58
N SER A 36 8.19 -28.21 -0.90
CA SER A 36 7.25 -29.31 -1.10
C SER A 36 7.73 -30.22 -2.24
N LYS A 37 7.21 -31.45 -2.30
CA LYS A 37 7.48 -32.40 -3.38
C LYS A 37 7.37 -31.80 -4.79
N ASP A 38 6.33 -30.99 -5.01
CA ASP A 38 6.05 -30.35 -6.31
C ASP A 38 6.59 -28.90 -6.39
N GLY A 39 7.39 -28.49 -5.39
CA GLY A 39 8.00 -27.17 -5.34
C GLY A 39 9.32 -27.14 -6.10
N TYR A 40 9.70 -25.96 -6.57
CA TYR A 40 10.99 -25.75 -7.25
C TYR A 40 11.44 -24.29 -7.14
N LEU A 41 12.76 -24.10 -7.29
CA LEU A 41 13.44 -22.81 -7.25
C LEU A 41 14.30 -22.69 -8.51
N VAL A 42 14.04 -21.67 -9.33
CA VAL A 42 14.82 -21.36 -10.53
C VAL A 42 15.52 -20.01 -10.35
N LYS A 43 16.85 -20.01 -10.38
CA LYS A 43 17.69 -18.81 -10.31
C LYS A 43 17.89 -18.20 -11.69
N ILE A 44 18.21 -16.91 -11.74
CA ILE A 44 18.30 -16.17 -13.03
C ILE A 44 19.51 -16.60 -13.85
N GLU A 45 20.56 -17.05 -13.19
CA GLU A 45 21.79 -17.56 -13.77
C GLU A 45 21.70 -19.05 -14.17
N GLU A 46 20.59 -19.74 -13.87
CA GLU A 46 20.42 -21.15 -14.23
C GLU A 46 19.81 -21.29 -15.65
N GLN A 47 20.29 -22.31 -16.38
CA GLN A 47 19.79 -22.74 -17.69
C GLN A 47 19.41 -24.22 -17.65
N ASP A 48 18.50 -24.63 -18.54
CA ASP A 48 18.02 -26.01 -18.68
C ASP A 48 17.59 -26.68 -17.37
N VAL A 49 16.94 -25.93 -16.49
CA VAL A 49 16.49 -26.42 -15.18
C VAL A 49 15.27 -27.32 -15.35
N ARG A 50 15.41 -28.59 -15.00
CA ARG A 50 14.27 -29.52 -14.93
C ARG A 50 13.51 -29.32 -13.61
N CYS A 51 12.31 -28.78 -13.70
CA CYS A 51 11.39 -28.61 -12.56
C CYS A 51 10.81 -29.96 -12.11
N SER A 52 10.34 -30.01 -10.86
CA SER A 52 9.64 -31.19 -10.30
C SER A 52 8.36 -31.56 -11.06
N THR A 53 7.79 -30.61 -11.81
CA THR A 53 6.65 -30.81 -12.73
C THR A 53 7.02 -31.52 -14.04
N GLY A 54 8.32 -31.74 -14.30
CA GLY A 54 8.83 -32.24 -15.58
C GLY A 54 9.07 -31.16 -16.63
N GLU A 55 8.64 -29.91 -16.38
CA GLU A 55 8.95 -28.77 -17.23
C GLU A 55 10.47 -28.51 -17.28
N ILE A 56 11.01 -28.20 -18.46
CA ILE A 56 12.39 -27.72 -18.61
C ILE A 56 12.35 -26.21 -18.81
N VAL A 57 12.95 -25.49 -17.87
CA VAL A 57 13.14 -24.04 -17.94
C VAL A 57 14.49 -23.77 -18.62
N LEU A 58 14.43 -23.31 -19.88
CA LEU A 58 15.62 -23.06 -20.70
C LEU A 58 16.48 -21.91 -20.16
N ASP A 59 15.84 -20.83 -19.71
CA ASP A 59 16.51 -19.64 -19.18
C ASP A 59 15.78 -19.10 -17.93
N GLY A 60 16.49 -19.02 -16.81
CA GLY A 60 15.93 -18.58 -15.54
C GLY A 60 15.51 -17.11 -15.51
N SER A 61 16.16 -16.25 -16.29
CA SER A 61 15.79 -14.84 -16.42
C SER A 61 14.45 -14.68 -17.15
N ASP A 62 14.25 -15.39 -18.25
CA ASP A 62 13.00 -15.40 -19.00
C ASP A 62 11.87 -16.01 -18.20
N PHE A 63 12.15 -17.11 -17.48
CA PHE A 63 11.19 -17.71 -16.55
C PHE A 63 10.74 -16.69 -15.50
N ARG A 64 11.68 -15.98 -14.86
CA ARG A 64 11.34 -14.93 -13.90
C ARG A 64 10.50 -13.82 -14.52
N ASN A 65 10.81 -13.41 -15.75
CA ASN A 65 10.10 -12.32 -16.43
C ASN A 65 8.71 -12.72 -16.92
N GLY A 66 8.45 -14.02 -17.09
CA GLY A 66 7.18 -14.58 -17.54
C GLY A 66 6.37 -15.30 -16.46
N ALA A 67 6.92 -15.51 -15.27
CA ALA A 67 6.34 -16.35 -14.20
C ALA A 67 4.85 -16.02 -13.92
N HIS A 68 4.51 -14.74 -13.79
CA HIS A 68 3.13 -14.29 -13.52
C HIS A 68 2.12 -14.59 -14.64
N LEU A 69 2.59 -14.96 -15.84
CA LEU A 69 1.74 -15.37 -16.95
C LEU A 69 1.44 -16.87 -16.95
N ARG A 70 2.14 -17.65 -16.12
CA ARG A 70 2.13 -19.12 -16.16
C ARG A 70 1.28 -19.73 -15.07
N PHE A 71 1.11 -19.01 -13.95
CA PHE A 71 0.44 -19.53 -12.76
C PHE A 71 -1.01 -19.09 -12.67
N LYS A 72 -1.78 -19.88 -11.92
CA LYS A 72 -3.19 -19.62 -11.60
C LYS A 72 -3.34 -19.56 -10.08
N ALA A 73 -4.11 -18.61 -9.59
CA ALA A 73 -4.41 -18.45 -8.16
C ALA A 73 -5.67 -17.59 -8.00
N GLU A 74 -6.29 -17.55 -6.81
CA GLU A 74 -7.41 -16.64 -6.59
C GLU A 74 -6.95 -15.17 -6.53
N PHE A 75 -5.83 -14.94 -5.86
CA PHE A 75 -5.22 -13.63 -5.67
C PHE A 75 -3.87 -13.54 -6.36
N PHE A 76 -3.66 -12.44 -7.07
CA PHE A 76 -2.37 -12.03 -7.59
C PHE A 76 -1.97 -10.70 -6.96
N VAL A 77 -0.86 -10.70 -6.21
CA VAL A 77 -0.37 -9.53 -5.48
C VAL A 77 1.06 -9.22 -5.94
N PRO A 78 1.25 -8.52 -7.08
CA PRO A 78 2.59 -8.20 -7.55
C PRO A 78 3.23 -7.16 -6.64
N CYS A 79 4.20 -7.57 -5.81
CA CYS A 79 4.96 -6.70 -4.90
C CYS A 79 6.38 -6.34 -5.40
N GLY A 80 6.69 -6.67 -6.65
CA GLY A 80 7.94 -6.30 -7.32
C GLY A 80 7.83 -6.52 -8.83
N GLY A 81 8.97 -6.64 -9.50
CA GLY A 81 9.03 -6.90 -10.95
C GLY A 81 9.25 -5.64 -11.79
N ARG A 82 9.33 -5.83 -13.12
CA ARG A 82 9.58 -4.73 -14.06
C ARG A 82 8.30 -3.90 -14.25
N PRO A 83 8.39 -2.56 -14.39
CA PRO A 83 7.25 -1.77 -14.82
C PRO A 83 6.68 -2.31 -16.13
N LYS A 84 5.35 -2.29 -16.26
CA LYS A 84 4.61 -2.76 -17.44
C LYS A 84 4.89 -4.24 -17.79
N ALA A 85 5.25 -5.06 -16.79
CA ALA A 85 5.40 -6.51 -16.93
C ALA A 85 4.14 -7.17 -17.48
N VAL A 86 2.99 -6.56 -17.19
CA VAL A 86 1.68 -6.92 -17.71
C VAL A 86 1.12 -5.74 -18.52
N ASN A 87 0.97 -5.94 -19.82
CA ASN A 87 0.50 -4.93 -20.77
C ASN A 87 -0.44 -5.59 -21.79
N ILE A 88 -1.00 -4.79 -22.73
CA ILE A 88 -2.04 -5.28 -23.65
C ILE A 88 -1.58 -6.47 -24.51
N SER A 89 -0.31 -6.52 -24.93
CA SER A 89 0.20 -7.62 -25.77
C SER A 89 0.39 -8.92 -25.00
N LYS A 90 0.42 -8.87 -23.67
CA LYS A 90 0.57 -10.04 -22.78
C LYS A 90 -0.74 -10.50 -22.15
N MET A 91 -1.86 -9.81 -22.39
CA MET A 91 -3.15 -10.11 -21.75
C MET A 91 -3.67 -11.50 -22.03
N ALA A 92 -3.52 -12.01 -23.26
CA ALA A 92 -4.02 -13.32 -23.64
C ALA A 92 -3.48 -14.44 -22.74
N ALA A 93 -2.23 -14.32 -22.27
CA ALA A 93 -1.60 -15.32 -21.41
C ALA A 93 -2.17 -15.37 -19.97
N LEU A 94 -3.00 -14.40 -19.57
CA LEU A 94 -3.66 -14.38 -18.26
C LEU A 94 -5.04 -15.04 -18.26
N PHE A 95 -5.44 -15.66 -19.37
CA PHE A 95 -6.70 -16.36 -19.52
C PHE A 95 -6.43 -17.76 -20.06
N ASP A 96 -7.24 -18.72 -19.63
CA ASP A 96 -7.19 -20.06 -20.20
C ASP A 96 -7.98 -20.15 -21.52
N SER A 97 -8.01 -21.35 -22.10
CA SER A 97 -8.71 -21.65 -23.36
C SER A 97 -10.21 -21.39 -23.31
N GLU A 98 -10.81 -21.35 -22.11
CA GLU A 98 -12.24 -21.06 -21.89
C GLU A 98 -12.48 -19.57 -21.59
N ALA A 99 -11.45 -18.72 -21.77
CA ALA A 99 -11.45 -17.31 -21.44
C ALA A 99 -11.67 -17.01 -19.94
N LYS A 100 -11.45 -17.99 -19.05
CA LYS A 100 -11.49 -17.78 -17.61
C LYS A 100 -10.16 -17.16 -17.15
N PRO A 101 -10.18 -16.11 -16.32
CA PRO A 101 -8.95 -15.47 -15.88
C PRO A 101 -8.17 -16.38 -14.93
N HIS A 102 -6.84 -16.37 -15.05
CA HIS A 102 -5.93 -17.08 -14.14
C HIS A 102 -6.01 -16.54 -12.70
N PHE A 103 -6.43 -15.28 -12.54
CA PHE A 103 -6.56 -14.60 -11.25
C PHE A 103 -7.91 -13.91 -11.14
N LYS A 104 -8.59 -14.09 -10.00
CA LYS A 104 -9.87 -13.41 -9.72
C LYS A 104 -9.65 -12.01 -9.16
N TYR A 105 -8.63 -11.85 -8.32
CA TYR A 105 -8.25 -10.58 -7.69
C TYR A 105 -6.82 -10.22 -8.05
N ASN A 106 -6.60 -8.97 -8.45
CA ASN A 106 -5.28 -8.40 -8.69
C ASN A 106 -5.10 -7.16 -7.80
N VAL A 107 -4.16 -7.22 -6.87
CA VAL A 107 -3.90 -6.16 -5.87
C VAL A 107 -2.45 -5.69 -6.04
N GLU A 108 -2.24 -4.57 -6.73
CA GLU A 108 -0.88 -4.15 -7.09
C GLU A 108 -0.09 -3.60 -5.89
N GLY A 109 0.92 -4.31 -5.42
CA GLY A 109 1.88 -3.78 -4.44
C GLY A 109 3.00 -2.95 -5.08
N ALA A 110 3.43 -3.34 -6.29
CA ALA A 110 4.49 -2.69 -7.04
C ALA A 110 3.98 -1.50 -7.84
N ASN A 111 4.85 -0.52 -8.03
CA ASN A 111 4.55 0.60 -8.90
C ASN A 111 4.51 0.18 -10.38
N LEU A 112 3.38 0.49 -11.03
CA LEU A 112 3.21 0.38 -12.48
C LEU A 112 3.44 -1.03 -13.05
N PHE A 113 3.15 -2.10 -12.30
CA PHE A 113 3.30 -3.47 -12.79
C PHE A 113 2.36 -3.74 -13.98
N LEU A 114 1.10 -3.34 -13.86
CA LEU A 114 0.13 -3.32 -14.95
C LEU A 114 0.13 -1.95 -15.65
N THR A 115 -0.02 -1.95 -16.98
CA THR A 115 -0.39 -0.73 -17.70
C THR A 115 -1.86 -0.36 -17.46
N GLN A 116 -2.23 0.91 -17.67
CA GLN A 116 -3.62 1.35 -17.56
C GLN A 116 -4.57 0.49 -18.42
N GLN A 117 -4.21 0.27 -19.69
CA GLN A 117 -5.02 -0.52 -20.62
C GLN A 117 -5.18 -1.98 -20.16
N ALA A 118 -4.14 -2.57 -19.56
CA ALA A 118 -4.22 -3.91 -18.99
C ALA A 118 -5.23 -3.97 -17.83
N ARG A 119 -5.22 -2.99 -16.91
CA ARG A 119 -6.19 -2.94 -15.81
C ARG A 119 -7.63 -2.87 -16.32
N LEU A 120 -7.90 -1.98 -17.26
CA LEU A 120 -9.23 -1.81 -17.84
C LEU A 120 -9.71 -3.06 -18.58
N PHE A 121 -8.79 -3.72 -19.30
CA PHE A 121 -9.09 -4.98 -19.98
C PHE A 121 -9.46 -6.09 -18.98
N LEU A 122 -8.68 -6.24 -17.90
CA LEU A 122 -8.95 -7.21 -16.84
C LEU A 122 -10.31 -6.96 -16.17
N GLU A 123 -10.63 -5.71 -15.82
CA GLU A 123 -11.92 -5.37 -15.21
C GLU A 123 -13.09 -5.63 -16.17
N LYS A 124 -12.93 -5.37 -17.47
CA LYS A 124 -13.94 -5.74 -18.50
C LYS A 124 -14.20 -7.25 -18.52
N ARG A 125 -13.18 -8.05 -18.22
CA ARG A 125 -13.25 -9.51 -18.06
C ARG A 125 -13.61 -9.95 -16.63
N LYS A 126 -14.19 -9.06 -15.81
CA LYS A 126 -14.69 -9.33 -14.45
C LYS A 126 -13.60 -9.70 -13.42
N VAL A 127 -12.33 -9.45 -13.73
CA VAL A 127 -11.26 -9.51 -12.72
C VAL A 127 -11.34 -8.28 -11.83
N VAL A 128 -11.24 -8.48 -10.52
CA VAL A 128 -11.22 -7.37 -9.56
C VAL A 128 -9.81 -6.81 -9.48
N VAL A 129 -9.61 -5.58 -9.94
CA VAL A 129 -8.29 -4.93 -9.93
C VAL A 129 -8.27 -3.78 -8.94
N PHE A 130 -7.26 -3.77 -8.06
CA PHE A 130 -6.90 -2.62 -7.22
C PHE A 130 -5.56 -2.05 -7.68
N LYS A 131 -5.62 -0.80 -8.12
CA LYS A 131 -4.47 -0.08 -8.67
C LYS A 131 -3.46 0.27 -7.59
N ASN A 132 -2.17 0.21 -7.96
CA ASN A 132 -1.04 0.51 -7.08
C ASN A 132 -1.17 1.85 -6.33
N SER A 133 -1.70 2.89 -7.00
CA SER A 133 -1.91 4.22 -6.40
C SER A 133 -2.82 4.21 -5.19
N SER A 134 -3.62 3.17 -4.97
CA SER A 134 -4.45 2.98 -3.77
C SER A 134 -3.89 1.94 -2.80
N THR A 135 -3.15 0.94 -3.28
CA THR A 135 -2.77 -0.24 -2.49
C THR A 135 -1.36 -0.18 -1.90
N ASN A 136 -0.47 0.69 -2.40
CA ASN A 136 0.94 0.71 -1.95
C ASN A 136 1.35 1.98 -1.18
N LYS A 137 0.38 2.70 -0.60
CA LYS A 137 0.59 3.95 0.15
C LYS A 137 1.33 3.77 1.49
N VAL A 138 1.42 2.53 1.99
CA VAL A 138 2.03 2.18 3.29
C VAL A 138 3.42 2.79 3.49
N GLY A 139 4.27 2.73 2.46
CA GLY A 139 5.63 3.27 2.53
C GLY A 139 5.63 4.79 2.75
N ALA A 140 4.82 5.52 1.98
CA ALA A 140 4.71 6.97 2.10
C ALA A 140 4.08 7.40 3.45
N THR A 141 3.07 6.67 3.93
CA THR A 141 2.43 6.95 5.22
C THR A 141 3.41 6.73 6.38
N SER A 142 4.10 5.58 6.41
CA SER A 142 5.06 5.27 7.48
C SER A 142 6.24 6.23 7.50
N SER A 143 6.83 6.55 6.34
CA SER A 143 7.95 7.51 6.27
C SER A 143 7.53 8.92 6.65
N SER A 144 6.32 9.36 6.27
CA SER A 144 5.80 10.68 6.65
C SER A 144 5.65 10.83 8.17
N LEU A 145 5.16 9.77 8.84
CA LEU A 145 5.04 9.73 10.29
C LEU A 145 6.41 9.59 10.98
N GLU A 146 7.37 8.90 10.38
CA GLU A 146 8.74 8.89 10.88
C GLU A 146 9.38 10.30 10.84
N VAL A 147 9.18 11.03 9.73
CA VAL A 147 9.61 12.43 9.62
C VAL A 147 8.89 13.32 10.64
N LEU A 148 7.60 13.10 10.87
CA LEU A 148 6.84 13.81 11.91
C LEU A 148 7.49 13.67 13.28
N ALA A 149 7.92 12.47 13.68
CA ALA A 149 8.63 12.26 14.94
C ALA A 149 9.97 13.03 14.97
N GLY A 150 10.72 13.02 13.86
CA GLY A 150 11.97 13.76 13.74
C GLY A 150 11.81 15.29 13.84
N LEU A 151 10.69 15.84 13.36
CA LEU A 151 10.37 17.27 13.47
C LEU A 151 9.81 17.66 14.84
N ALA A 152 9.12 16.72 15.50
CA ALA A 152 8.41 16.96 16.75
C ALA A 152 9.29 16.83 18.00
N LEU A 153 10.29 15.94 17.97
CA LEU A 153 11.14 15.64 19.12
C LEU A 153 12.39 16.53 19.13
N SER A 154 12.85 16.94 20.31
CA SER A 154 14.19 17.50 20.47
C SER A 154 15.24 16.42 20.16
N THR A 155 16.48 16.84 19.89
CA THR A 155 17.58 15.90 19.60
C THR A 155 17.72 14.84 20.70
N GLN A 156 17.70 15.27 21.97
CA GLN A 156 17.84 14.35 23.10
C GLN A 156 16.61 13.43 23.25
N GLU A 157 15.39 13.97 23.10
CA GLU A 157 14.18 13.15 23.11
C GLU A 157 14.20 12.10 21.97
N TYR A 158 14.66 12.46 20.78
CA TYR A 158 14.77 11.54 19.65
C TYR A 158 15.78 10.42 19.93
N VAL A 159 16.96 10.76 20.44
CA VAL A 159 17.97 9.76 20.85
C VAL A 159 17.42 8.83 21.92
N ASP A 160 16.68 9.36 22.90
CA ASP A 160 16.17 8.55 24.00
C ASP A 160 14.96 7.70 23.66
N LEU A 161 14.14 8.13 22.71
CA LEU A 161 12.85 7.52 22.39
C LEU A 161 12.87 6.71 21.09
N MET A 162 13.60 7.15 20.07
CA MET A 162 13.54 6.55 18.73
C MET A 162 14.74 5.65 18.40
N ILE A 163 15.91 5.93 18.98
CA ILE A 163 17.13 5.15 18.71
C ILE A 163 17.15 3.86 19.53
N PHE A 164 17.62 2.79 18.91
CA PHE A 164 17.73 1.48 19.55
C PHE A 164 18.87 1.50 20.58
N LYS A 165 18.63 0.91 21.74
CA LYS A 165 19.62 0.74 22.81
C LYS A 165 19.97 -0.75 22.88
N ASP A 166 21.25 -1.09 22.72
CA ASP A 166 21.74 -2.48 22.67
C ASP A 166 20.99 -3.37 21.66
N GLY A 167 20.71 -2.81 20.48
CA GLY A 167 19.98 -3.49 19.40
C GLY A 167 18.49 -3.71 19.67
N LYS A 168 17.93 -3.12 20.74
CA LYS A 168 16.51 -3.22 21.08
C LYS A 168 15.80 -1.86 20.94
N PRO A 169 14.58 -1.82 20.38
CA PRO A 169 13.79 -0.61 20.35
C PRO A 169 13.30 -0.23 21.76
N THR A 170 13.07 1.05 21.99
CA THR A 170 12.46 1.55 23.23
C THR A 170 10.98 1.19 23.30
N LYS A 171 10.37 1.29 24.49
CA LYS A 171 8.91 1.16 24.65
C LYS A 171 8.15 2.21 23.83
N PHE A 172 8.66 3.44 23.79
CA PHE A 172 8.05 4.51 22.99
C PHE A 172 8.07 4.16 21.50
N TYR A 173 9.21 3.73 20.97
CA TYR A 173 9.34 3.35 19.55
C TYR A 173 8.35 2.23 19.20
N GLN A 174 8.24 1.19 20.06
CA GLN A 174 7.30 0.09 19.83
C GLN A 174 5.84 0.58 19.79
N SER A 175 5.43 1.42 20.75
CA SER A 175 4.08 2.01 20.74
C SER A 175 3.85 2.92 19.53
N TYR A 176 4.84 3.73 19.16
CA TYR A 176 4.76 4.62 18.00
C TYR A 176 4.62 3.84 16.69
N VAL A 177 5.36 2.74 16.51
CA VAL A 177 5.21 1.83 15.37
C VAL A 177 3.80 1.23 15.34
N LYS A 178 3.25 0.85 16.50
CA LYS A 178 1.88 0.33 16.58
C LYS A 178 0.85 1.37 16.14
N ASP A 179 0.98 2.62 16.58
CA ASP A 179 0.10 3.70 16.13
C ASP A 179 0.17 3.93 14.61
N ILE A 180 1.37 3.86 14.04
CA ILE A 180 1.56 3.96 12.59
C ILE A 180 0.84 2.81 11.88
N GLN A 181 0.97 1.58 12.38
CA GLN A 181 0.27 0.40 11.84
C GLN A 181 -1.25 0.51 11.94
N GLU A 182 -1.77 1.02 13.06
CA GLU A 182 -3.20 1.31 13.25
C GLU A 182 -3.69 2.29 12.18
N LYS A 183 -3.01 3.43 12.01
CA LYS A 183 -3.35 4.43 10.97
C LYS A 183 -3.30 3.87 9.55
N ILE A 184 -2.28 3.08 9.23
CA ILE A 184 -2.15 2.43 7.92
C ILE A 184 -3.35 1.50 7.68
N THR A 185 -3.73 0.72 8.69
CA THR A 185 -4.84 -0.23 8.59
C THR A 185 -6.17 0.50 8.41
N GLU A 186 -6.41 1.55 9.18
CA GLU A 186 -7.59 2.42 9.07
C GLU A 186 -7.71 3.03 7.68
N HIS A 187 -6.64 3.66 7.17
CA HIS A 187 -6.63 4.27 5.85
C HIS A 187 -6.82 3.24 4.73
N ALA A 188 -6.16 2.08 4.82
CA ALA A 188 -6.30 1.02 3.84
C ALA A 188 -7.73 0.48 3.78
N ALA A 189 -8.37 0.26 4.94
CA ALA A 189 -9.75 -0.16 5.03
C ALA A 189 -10.70 0.90 4.46
N ALA A 190 -10.52 2.16 4.86
CA ALA A 190 -11.36 3.28 4.41
C ALA A 190 -11.29 3.48 2.89
N GLU A 191 -10.09 3.47 2.31
CA GLU A 191 -9.92 3.60 0.86
C GLU A 191 -10.46 2.38 0.11
N PHE A 192 -10.24 1.16 0.62
CA PHE A 192 -10.85 -0.04 0.06
C PHE A 192 -12.38 0.09 -0.01
N HIS A 193 -13.02 0.49 1.09
CA HIS A 193 -14.47 0.68 1.14
C HIS A 193 -14.95 1.78 0.20
N CYS A 194 -14.20 2.89 0.08
CA CYS A 194 -14.50 3.96 -0.87
C CYS A 194 -14.53 3.43 -2.32
N LEU A 195 -13.49 2.70 -2.73
CA LEU A 195 -13.40 2.10 -4.07
C LEU A 195 -14.47 1.03 -4.30
N TRP A 196 -14.69 0.17 -3.29
CA TRP A 196 -15.65 -0.93 -3.37
C TRP A 196 -17.09 -0.43 -3.49
N THR A 197 -17.47 0.51 -2.64
CA THR A 197 -18.79 1.14 -2.66
C THR A 197 -18.98 1.97 -3.92
N GLY A 198 -17.97 2.73 -4.35
CA GLY A 198 -18.01 3.49 -5.59
C GLY A 198 -18.31 2.62 -6.81
N HIS A 199 -17.65 1.47 -6.91
CA HIS A 199 -17.88 0.52 -8.00
C HIS A 199 -19.26 -0.15 -7.90
N THR A 200 -19.63 -0.59 -6.69
CA THR A 200 -20.92 -1.28 -6.43
C THR A 200 -22.12 -0.37 -6.71
N ARG A 201 -22.07 0.90 -6.26
CA ARG A 201 -23.14 1.90 -6.47
C ARG A 201 -23.41 2.14 -7.96
N LEU A 202 -22.35 2.10 -8.77
CA LEU A 202 -22.45 2.26 -10.23
C LEU A 202 -22.76 0.93 -10.95
N GLN A 203 -23.13 -0.12 -10.22
CA GLN A 203 -23.41 -1.46 -10.76
C GLN A 203 -22.27 -2.01 -11.64
N GLY A 204 -21.04 -1.62 -11.31
CA GLY A 204 -19.84 -1.98 -12.07
C GLY A 204 -19.66 -1.28 -13.42
N ALA A 205 -20.45 -0.24 -13.73
CA ALA A 205 -20.30 0.54 -14.96
C ALA A 205 -18.97 1.29 -15.04
N LYS A 206 -18.43 1.73 -13.89
CA LYS A 206 -17.11 2.38 -13.79
C LYS A 206 -16.07 1.41 -13.22
N PRO A 207 -14.94 1.18 -13.92
CA PRO A 207 -13.84 0.37 -13.39
C PRO A 207 -13.25 0.97 -12.11
N ARG A 208 -12.86 0.13 -11.15
CA ARG A 208 -12.17 0.52 -9.91
C ARG A 208 -10.89 1.30 -10.22
N THR A 209 -10.21 0.95 -11.30
CA THR A 209 -9.04 1.68 -11.81
C THR A 209 -9.36 3.17 -12.03
N ASN A 210 -10.47 3.49 -12.70
CA ASN A 210 -10.88 4.87 -12.94
C ASN A 210 -11.36 5.55 -11.65
N ILE A 211 -12.00 4.81 -10.73
CA ILE A 211 -12.41 5.36 -9.44
C ILE A 211 -11.18 5.72 -8.59
N SER A 212 -10.12 4.91 -8.62
CA SER A 212 -8.84 5.22 -7.96
C SER A 212 -8.16 6.46 -8.56
N ASP A 213 -8.20 6.61 -9.88
CA ASP A 213 -7.70 7.80 -10.57
C ASP A 213 -8.47 9.07 -10.16
N GLU A 214 -9.80 8.98 -10.19
CA GLU A 214 -10.70 10.06 -9.79
C GLU A 214 -10.49 10.45 -8.33
N LEU A 215 -10.44 9.46 -7.42
CA LEU A 215 -10.18 9.68 -6.00
C LEU A 215 -8.89 10.46 -5.77
N SER A 216 -7.82 10.10 -6.50
CA SER A 216 -6.54 10.80 -6.41
C SER A 216 -6.63 12.24 -6.91
N SER A 217 -7.31 12.48 -8.04
CA SER A 217 -7.51 13.84 -8.56
C SER A 217 -8.40 14.70 -7.66
N THR A 218 -9.51 14.15 -7.19
CA THR A 218 -10.46 14.83 -6.30
C THR A 218 -9.81 15.17 -4.97
N PHE A 219 -8.98 14.28 -4.43
CA PHE A 219 -8.19 14.55 -3.22
C PHE A 219 -7.25 15.75 -3.38
N ASN A 220 -6.53 15.83 -4.50
CA ASN A 220 -5.62 16.96 -4.76
C ASN A 220 -6.38 18.28 -4.95
N ASN A 221 -7.49 18.25 -5.68
CA ASN A 221 -8.33 19.42 -5.90
C ASN A 221 -8.94 19.91 -4.59
N LEU A 222 -9.51 19.00 -3.80
CA LEU A 222 -10.10 19.32 -2.51
C LEU A 222 -9.05 19.91 -1.55
N GLN A 223 -7.84 19.34 -1.48
CA GLN A 223 -6.78 19.94 -0.66
C GLN A 223 -6.42 21.37 -1.08
N ALA A 224 -6.45 21.69 -2.38
CA ALA A 224 -6.21 23.05 -2.85
C ALA A 224 -7.36 24.00 -2.47
N GLU A 225 -8.60 23.53 -2.56
CA GLU A 225 -9.79 24.29 -2.17
C GLU A 225 -9.85 24.53 -0.65
N LEU A 226 -9.58 23.51 0.18
CA LEU A 226 -9.61 23.65 1.64
C LEU A 226 -8.62 24.71 2.17
N LYS A 227 -7.52 24.94 1.45
CA LYS A 227 -6.53 25.97 1.80
C LYS A 227 -7.10 27.39 1.73
N SER A 228 -8.13 27.65 0.92
CA SER A 228 -8.75 28.98 0.81
C SER A 228 -9.86 29.22 1.83
N LEU A 229 -10.42 28.16 2.43
CA LEU A 229 -11.59 28.24 3.33
C LEU A 229 -11.27 28.66 4.76
N GLY A 230 -10.00 28.88 5.11
CA GLY A 230 -9.59 29.31 6.46
C GLY A 230 -9.83 28.27 7.57
N LEU A 231 -10.18 27.01 7.22
CA LEU A 231 -10.51 25.95 8.19
C LEU A 231 -9.37 25.63 9.17
N PHE A 232 -8.12 25.85 8.77
CA PHE A 232 -6.97 25.67 9.65
C PHE A 232 -6.88 26.76 10.73
N GLU A 233 -7.46 27.94 10.49
CA GLU A 233 -7.43 29.03 11.46
C GLU A 233 -8.49 28.88 12.54
N ASP A 234 -9.53 28.06 12.30
CA ASP A 234 -10.47 27.66 13.34
C ASP A 234 -9.74 26.75 14.34
N VAL A 235 -9.32 27.34 15.46
CA VAL A 235 -8.52 26.67 16.50
C VAL A 235 -9.17 25.37 17.01
N PRO A 236 -10.49 25.31 17.29
CA PRO A 236 -11.16 24.06 17.67
C PRO A 236 -11.00 22.97 16.61
N SER A 237 -11.33 23.24 15.34
CA SER A 237 -11.20 22.28 14.24
C SER A 237 -9.75 21.86 14.01
N ARG A 238 -8.81 22.82 14.02
CA ARG A 238 -7.37 22.54 13.92
C ARG A 238 -6.93 21.57 15.00
N ASN A 239 -7.26 21.85 16.26
CA ASN A 239 -6.81 21.03 17.37
C ASN A 239 -7.45 19.64 17.37
N GLY A 240 -8.75 19.52 17.06
CA GLY A 240 -9.45 18.24 16.93
C GLY A 240 -8.86 17.36 15.83
N VAL A 241 -8.64 17.93 14.63
CA VAL A 241 -7.99 17.24 13.52
C VAL A 241 -6.56 16.84 13.86
N MET A 242 -5.73 17.77 14.34
CA MET A 242 -4.30 17.49 14.59
C MET A 242 -4.12 16.42 15.67
N ARG A 243 -5.00 16.37 16.68
CA ARG A 243 -5.01 15.31 17.71
C ARG A 243 -5.26 13.93 17.11
N ARG A 244 -6.16 13.83 16.13
CA ARG A 244 -6.46 12.57 15.42
C ARG A 244 -5.42 12.24 14.35
N ALA A 245 -4.87 13.24 13.68
CA ALA A 245 -3.93 13.06 12.59
C ALA A 245 -2.56 12.57 13.08
N ILE A 246 -2.07 13.12 14.20
CA ILE A 246 -0.80 12.74 14.82
C ILE A 246 -0.95 11.41 15.58
N PRO A 247 0.04 10.50 15.57
CA PRO A 247 0.01 9.29 16.38
C PRO A 247 -0.17 9.57 17.88
N LYS A 248 -1.09 8.84 18.53
CA LYS A 248 -1.48 9.06 19.93
C LYS A 248 -0.30 9.06 20.90
N THR A 249 0.65 8.14 20.72
CA THR A 249 1.85 8.01 21.55
C THR A 249 2.67 9.30 21.55
N LEU A 250 2.77 9.99 20.41
CA LEU A 250 3.50 11.25 20.30
C LEU A 250 2.73 12.41 20.94
N VAL A 251 1.40 12.45 20.74
CA VAL A 251 0.53 13.45 21.38
C VAL A 251 0.55 13.31 22.91
N GLU A 252 0.46 12.10 23.43
CA GLU A 252 0.50 11.81 24.87
C GLU A 252 1.86 12.13 25.48
N LYS A 253 2.95 11.86 24.76
CA LYS A 253 4.31 12.10 25.26
C LYS A 253 4.71 13.57 25.30
N ILE A 254 4.35 14.34 24.28
CA ILE A 254 4.84 15.72 24.08
C ILE A 254 3.76 16.77 24.37
N GLY A 255 2.49 16.41 24.22
CA GLY A 255 1.35 17.33 24.29
C GLY A 255 1.09 18.03 22.96
N LEU A 256 -0.18 18.15 22.58
CA LEU A 256 -0.58 18.76 21.30
C LEU A 256 -0.08 20.20 21.15
N GLU A 257 -0.19 21.02 22.20
CA GLU A 257 0.24 22.42 22.15
C GLU A 257 1.73 22.56 21.84
N THR A 258 2.57 21.76 22.52
CA THR A 258 4.00 21.70 22.28
C THR A 258 4.32 21.22 20.86
N LEU A 259 3.60 20.20 20.37
CA LEU A 259 3.75 19.72 19.00
C LEU A 259 3.46 20.83 17.98
N LEU A 260 2.35 21.55 18.13
CA LEU A 260 1.99 22.66 17.22
C LEU A 260 2.96 23.86 17.33
N LYS A 261 3.66 24.02 18.45
CA LYS A 261 4.74 25.02 18.57
C LYS A 261 6.03 24.58 17.86
N ARG A 262 6.35 23.28 17.89
CA ARG A 262 7.60 22.73 17.32
C ARG A 262 7.52 22.47 15.82
N LEU A 263 6.36 22.03 15.33
CA LEU A 263 6.18 21.68 13.92
C LEU A 263 6.15 22.94 13.04
N PRO A 264 6.84 22.95 11.89
CA PRO A 264 6.69 24.04 10.92
C PRO A 264 5.23 24.19 10.48
N GLU A 265 4.72 25.42 10.42
CA GLU A 265 3.32 25.68 10.08
C GLU A 265 2.92 25.07 8.72
N ALA A 266 3.81 25.13 7.73
CA ALA A 266 3.60 24.50 6.43
C ALA A 266 3.34 22.98 6.54
N TYR A 267 4.04 22.30 7.46
CA TYR A 267 3.82 20.88 7.74
C TYR A 267 2.48 20.65 8.44
N GLN A 268 2.14 21.48 9.43
CA GLN A 268 0.85 21.41 10.13
C GLN A 268 -0.32 21.55 9.17
N ARG A 269 -0.26 22.55 8.27
CA ARG A 269 -1.28 22.76 7.23
C ARG A 269 -1.37 21.56 6.29
N ALA A 270 -0.24 21.04 5.82
CA ALA A 270 -0.23 19.87 4.94
C ALA A 270 -0.89 18.65 5.61
N LEU A 271 -0.51 18.35 6.86
CA LEU A 271 -1.08 17.25 7.63
C LEU A 271 -2.60 17.44 7.85
N PHE A 272 -3.02 18.64 8.27
CA PHE A 272 -4.42 18.98 8.48
C PHE A 272 -5.24 18.79 7.20
N PHE A 273 -4.86 19.42 6.09
CA PHE A 273 -5.63 19.34 4.85
C PHE A 273 -5.63 17.94 4.24
N SER A 274 -4.52 17.21 4.31
CA SER A 274 -4.48 15.81 3.89
C SER A 274 -5.41 14.93 4.74
N TRP A 275 -5.46 15.14 6.06
CA TRP A 275 -6.35 14.39 6.94
C TRP A 275 -7.83 14.69 6.63
N VAL A 276 -8.20 15.97 6.57
CA VAL A 276 -9.57 16.42 6.27
C VAL A 276 -10.03 15.89 4.91
N ALA A 277 -9.24 16.10 3.86
CA ALA A 277 -9.60 15.68 2.50
C ALA A 277 -9.73 14.16 2.37
N SER A 278 -8.81 13.38 2.95
CA SER A 278 -8.86 11.92 2.88
C SER A 278 -10.06 11.36 3.63
N HIS A 279 -10.29 11.80 4.87
CA HIS A 279 -11.38 11.29 5.70
C HIS A 279 -12.75 11.68 5.15
N PHE A 280 -12.88 12.87 4.57
CA PHE A 280 -14.10 13.27 3.87
C PHE A 280 -14.37 12.37 2.65
N LEU A 281 -13.38 12.22 1.76
CA LEU A 281 -13.55 11.45 0.53
C LEU A 281 -13.73 9.95 0.78
N TYR A 282 -13.09 9.40 1.82
CA TYR A 282 -13.32 8.00 2.17
C TYR A 282 -14.72 7.77 2.75
N LYS A 283 -15.25 8.72 3.52
CA LYS A 283 -16.58 8.62 4.14
C LYS A 283 -17.72 8.84 3.13
N TYR A 284 -17.62 9.84 2.27
CA TYR A 284 -18.72 10.26 1.38
C TYR A 284 -18.50 9.87 -0.09
N GLY A 285 -17.28 9.46 -0.45
CA GLY A 285 -16.90 9.09 -1.81
C GLY A 285 -16.54 10.29 -2.69
N VAL A 286 -16.12 10.00 -3.92
CA VAL A 286 -15.64 11.00 -4.89
C VAL A 286 -16.70 11.95 -5.44
N ASN A 287 -17.98 11.63 -5.26
CA ASN A 287 -19.12 12.44 -5.68
C ASN A 287 -19.79 13.15 -4.50
N ALA A 288 -19.07 13.34 -3.39
CA ALA A 288 -19.59 13.99 -2.21
C ALA A 288 -19.95 15.45 -2.51
N SER A 289 -21.04 15.93 -1.89
CA SER A 289 -21.56 17.28 -2.07
C SER A 289 -20.97 18.27 -1.06
N SER A 290 -21.19 19.56 -1.28
CA SER A 290 -20.90 20.60 -0.29
C SER A 290 -21.72 20.45 0.99
N VAL A 291 -22.93 19.88 0.91
CA VAL A 291 -23.78 19.58 2.07
C VAL A 291 -23.16 18.46 2.92
N ASP A 292 -22.64 17.41 2.26
CA ASP A 292 -21.89 16.35 2.95
C ASP A 292 -20.66 16.93 3.66
N PHE A 293 -19.96 17.87 3.01
CA PHE A 293 -18.82 18.54 3.60
C PHE A 293 -19.21 19.38 4.81
N PHE A 294 -20.34 20.10 4.75
CA PHE A 294 -20.85 20.85 5.90
C PHE A 294 -21.11 19.95 7.11
N HIS A 295 -21.75 18.80 6.91
CA HIS A 295 -21.95 17.84 8.00
C HIS A 295 -20.63 17.28 8.53
N PHE A 296 -19.68 16.96 7.65
CA PHE A 296 -18.36 16.50 8.04
C PHE A 296 -17.56 17.55 8.83
N ALA A 297 -17.61 18.82 8.40
CA ALA A 297 -16.87 19.92 8.98
C ALA A 297 -17.28 20.19 10.45
N ARG A 298 -18.55 19.96 10.79
CA ARG A 298 -19.08 20.13 12.16
C ARG A 298 -18.46 19.17 13.17
N ASP A 299 -17.95 18.03 12.72
CA ASP A 299 -17.34 17.02 13.58
C ASP A 299 -15.82 17.23 13.72
N LEU A 300 -15.22 18.22 13.02
CA LEU A 300 -13.77 18.44 13.04
C LEU A 300 -13.25 18.93 14.39
N SER A 301 -14.06 19.64 15.16
CA SER A 301 -13.69 20.19 16.47
C SER A 301 -13.77 19.19 17.62
N GLN A 302 -14.39 18.03 17.39
CA GLN A 302 -14.46 16.92 18.35
C GLN A 302 -13.09 16.26 18.55
#